data_AF-A0A7C8LUC0-F1
#
_entry.id   AF-A0A7C8LUC0-F1
#
_cell.length_a   1.000
_cell.length_b   1.000
_cell.length_c   1.000
_cell.angle_alpha   90.00
_cell.angle_beta   90.00
_cell.angle_gamma   90.00
#
_symmetry.space_group_name_H-M   'P 1'
#
loop_
_entity.id
_entity.type
_entity.pdbx_description
1 polymer ?
#
loop_
_entity_poly.entity_id
_entity_poly.type
_entity_poly.pdbx_seq_one_letter_code
_entity_poly.pdbx_strand_id
1 'polypeptide(L)'
;MKRRQLGLIVFLLCCVSMAGCSKIFPSVFGDDAMFGKTVQEQREEVYGHIIIDLPTTFTALGTVEVLWSPDVTIPDLTLPQKLETKVYKDGGAYYLTQWTRLGTEKYYFETLKNENTDRWGYKWQLTTFTVPANTDNQEYSQYIKYMKEQGGKLAPAFAVNVYAKRFSGRVIVRVIELTPSKDENTPIPQFSQLYPVVPLQTVDKSEAESTLQAEKTLEVDNTLEAGNSLEAENKLISQ
;
A
#
# COMPACT_ATOMS: atom_id res chain seq x y z
N MET A 1 -85.41 24.07 30.77
CA MET A 1 -86.10 25.21 30.09
C MET A 1 -85.05 26.02 29.32
N LYS A 2 -85.42 26.67 28.19
CA LYS A 2 -84.58 27.64 27.39
C LYS A 2 -83.30 26.99 26.76
N ARG A 3 -83.00 26.96 25.44
CA ARG A 3 -82.81 28.02 24.40
C ARG A 3 -81.92 29.17 24.92
N ARG A 4 -80.85 29.67 24.28
CA ARG A 4 -80.21 29.55 22.93
C ARG A 4 -78.73 30.04 23.12
N GLN A 5 -77.77 30.16 22.18
CA GLN A 5 -77.77 30.16 20.70
C GLN A 5 -76.42 29.61 20.12
N LEU A 6 -75.86 30.26 19.09
CA LEU A 6 -74.63 30.00 18.30
C LEU A 6 -73.32 30.48 18.98
N GLY A 7 -72.18 29.90 18.54
CA GLY A 7 -70.83 30.48 18.65
C GLY A 7 -69.79 29.61 17.90
N LEU A 8 -69.22 30.13 16.81
CA LEU A 8 -68.24 29.43 15.93
C LEU A 8 -66.82 30.03 16.11
N ILE A 9 -65.81 29.41 15.49
CA ILE A 9 -64.38 29.86 15.36
C ILE A 9 -63.56 29.52 16.64
N VAL A 10 -62.78 28.42 16.70
CA VAL A 10 -61.54 28.04 15.96
C VAL A 10 -60.31 28.87 16.37
N PHE A 11 -59.38 28.26 17.12
CA PHE A 11 -57.97 28.03 16.69
C PHE A 11 -57.11 27.23 17.71
N LEU A 12 -56.02 26.65 17.21
CA LEU A 12 -54.76 26.23 17.88
C LEU A 12 -54.83 25.21 19.05
N LEU A 13 -54.48 23.96 18.74
CA LEU A 13 -53.88 23.02 19.69
C LEU A 13 -52.38 23.34 19.85
N CYS A 14 -51.89 23.49 21.09
CA CYS A 14 -50.47 23.44 21.44
C CYS A 14 -50.25 22.76 22.80
N CYS A 15 -49.91 21.46 22.79
CA CYS A 15 -49.27 20.69 23.87
C CYS A 15 -48.89 19.33 23.26
N VAL A 16 -47.67 19.14 22.74
CA VAL A 16 -46.43 18.84 23.51
C VAL A 16 -46.59 17.59 24.38
N SER A 17 -46.41 16.42 23.75
CA SER A 17 -46.27 15.12 24.42
C SER A 17 -44.80 14.70 24.43
N MET A 18 -44.17 14.62 25.60
CA MET A 18 -42.84 14.00 25.76
C MET A 18 -42.98 12.48 25.86
N ALA A 19 -42.32 11.70 24.99
CA ALA A 19 -41.92 10.31 25.23
C ALA A 19 -40.98 9.79 24.13
N GLY A 20 -40.10 8.84 24.48
CA GLY A 20 -39.45 7.94 23.51
C GLY A 20 -38.10 8.40 22.93
N CYS A 21 -37.00 7.82 23.42
CA CYS A 21 -35.68 8.00 22.80
C CYS A 21 -35.51 7.10 21.57
N SER A 22 -35.81 7.62 20.38
CA SER A 22 -35.57 6.93 19.10
C SER A 22 -34.42 7.57 18.32
N LYS A 23 -33.18 7.47 18.84
CA LYS A 23 -31.97 7.78 18.04
C LYS A 23 -31.61 6.62 17.10
N ILE A 24 -32.52 6.33 16.19
CA ILE A 24 -32.18 5.69 14.92
C ILE A 24 -31.32 6.72 14.17
N PHE A 25 -30.08 6.38 13.85
CA PHE A 25 -29.26 7.25 13.02
C PHE A 25 -29.89 7.35 11.62
N PRO A 26 -30.10 8.57 11.07
CA PRO A 26 -30.71 8.71 9.77
C PRO A 26 -29.80 8.13 8.70
N SER A 27 -30.40 7.42 7.74
CA SER A 27 -29.74 7.01 6.51
C SER A 27 -29.26 8.23 5.74
N VAL A 28 -27.94 8.35 5.58
CA VAL A 28 -27.30 9.19 4.55
C VAL A 28 -26.49 8.28 3.62
N PHE A 29 -27.12 7.17 3.20
CA PHE A 29 -26.90 6.70 1.85
C PHE A 29 -27.53 7.74 0.93
N GLY A 30 -26.70 8.41 0.13
CA GLY A 30 -27.22 9.13 -1.03
C GLY A 30 -27.62 8.08 -2.06
N ASP A 31 -28.90 8.07 -2.45
CA ASP A 31 -29.32 7.43 -3.68
C ASP A 31 -28.61 8.09 -4.89
N ASP A 32 -28.67 7.42 -6.05
CA ASP A 32 -28.04 7.85 -7.32
C ASP A 32 -26.49 7.79 -7.39
N ALA A 33 -25.91 6.71 -6.87
CA ALA A 33 -24.67 6.14 -7.42
C ALA A 33 -24.96 4.74 -8.01
N MET A 34 -24.77 4.59 -9.33
CA MET A 34 -25.26 3.45 -10.12
C MET A 34 -24.79 2.06 -9.63
N PHE A 35 -25.53 1.01 -10.05
CA PHE A 35 -25.19 -0.42 -9.93
C PHE A 35 -23.78 -0.75 -10.48
N GLY A 36 -22.75 -0.49 -9.68
CA GLY A 36 -21.41 -1.01 -9.89
C GLY A 36 -21.35 -2.49 -9.50
N LYS A 37 -20.54 -3.28 -10.22
CA LYS A 37 -20.11 -4.58 -9.68
C LYS A 37 -19.42 -4.32 -8.35
N THR A 38 -19.76 -5.08 -7.32
CA THR A 38 -18.86 -5.25 -6.17
C THR A 38 -17.57 -5.86 -6.72
N VAL A 39 -16.53 -5.04 -6.86
CA VAL A 39 -15.20 -5.52 -7.21
C VAL A 39 -14.79 -6.42 -6.04
N GLN A 40 -14.64 -7.71 -6.31
CA GLN A 40 -14.01 -8.59 -5.33
C GLN A 40 -12.54 -8.20 -5.29
N GLU A 41 -12.02 -8.05 -4.08
CA GLU A 41 -10.62 -7.70 -3.84
C GLU A 41 -9.92 -8.89 -3.20
N GLN A 42 -8.73 -9.21 -3.70
CA GLN A 42 -7.81 -10.18 -3.11
C GLN A 42 -6.82 -9.42 -2.22
N ARG A 43 -6.46 -10.03 -1.09
CA ARG A 43 -5.52 -9.46 -0.12
C ARG A 43 -4.14 -10.03 -0.32
N GLU A 44 -3.21 -9.15 -0.64
CA GLU A 44 -1.81 -9.49 -0.86
C GLU A 44 -0.97 -8.90 0.28
N GLU A 45 -0.27 -9.76 1.01
CA GLU A 45 0.76 -9.29 1.94
C GLU A 45 1.99 -8.83 1.14
N VAL A 46 2.41 -7.58 1.40
CA VAL A 46 3.63 -7.00 0.85
C VAL A 46 4.80 -7.23 1.81
N TYR A 47 4.61 -6.94 3.10
CA TYR A 47 5.58 -7.19 4.16
C TYR A 47 4.94 -7.07 5.55
N GLY A 48 4.82 -8.18 6.29
CA GLY A 48 4.26 -8.21 7.63
C GLY A 48 2.83 -7.67 7.65
N HIS A 49 2.52 -6.71 8.53
CA HIS A 49 1.16 -6.14 8.59
C HIS A 49 0.81 -5.17 7.44
N ILE A 50 1.73 -4.87 6.51
CA ILE A 50 1.38 -4.14 5.28
C ILE A 50 0.79 -5.11 4.26
N ILE A 51 -0.55 -5.11 4.24
CA ILE A 51 -1.42 -5.77 3.28
C ILE A 51 -1.95 -4.73 2.31
N ILE A 52 -2.15 -5.10 1.04
CA ILE A 52 -2.97 -4.33 0.10
C ILE A 52 -4.15 -5.15 -0.42
N ASP A 53 -5.25 -4.44 -0.67
CA ASP A 53 -6.41 -4.97 -1.40
C ASP A 53 -6.21 -4.66 -2.91
N LEU A 54 -6.18 -5.68 -3.77
CA LEU A 54 -6.12 -5.57 -5.23
C LEU A 54 -7.41 -6.12 -5.86
N PRO A 55 -7.95 -5.53 -6.94
CA PRO A 55 -9.05 -6.14 -7.69
C PRO A 55 -8.72 -7.57 -8.15
N THR A 56 -9.65 -8.52 -8.05
CA THR A 56 -9.45 -9.92 -8.50
C THR A 56 -9.29 -10.09 -10.01
N THR A 57 -9.36 -9.01 -10.79
CA THR A 57 -8.94 -8.99 -12.20
C THR A 57 -7.42 -9.00 -12.36
N PHE A 58 -6.66 -8.59 -11.33
CA PHE A 58 -5.21 -8.66 -11.33
C PHE A 58 -4.71 -10.10 -11.16
N THR A 59 -4.03 -10.61 -12.19
CA THR A 59 -3.37 -11.92 -12.15
C THR A 59 -1.91 -11.75 -11.75
N ALA A 60 -1.43 -12.53 -10.78
CA ALA A 60 -0.02 -12.59 -10.43
C ALA A 60 0.79 -13.22 -11.59
N LEU A 61 1.89 -12.57 -11.98
CA LEU A 61 2.85 -13.06 -12.99
C LEU A 61 4.02 -13.83 -12.35
N GLY A 62 4.28 -13.58 -11.06
CA GLY A 62 5.40 -14.13 -10.30
C GLY A 62 6.29 -13.05 -9.69
N THR A 63 7.49 -13.44 -9.30
CA THR A 63 8.49 -12.57 -8.65
C THR A 63 9.65 -12.27 -9.60
N VAL A 64 10.20 -11.05 -9.52
CA VAL A 64 11.45 -10.64 -10.14
C VAL A 64 12.38 -10.02 -9.08
N GLU A 65 13.63 -10.45 -9.04
CA GLU A 65 14.69 -9.71 -8.33
C GLU A 65 15.15 -8.55 -9.21
N VAL A 66 15.14 -7.33 -8.69
CA VAL A 66 15.69 -6.16 -9.38
C VAL A 66 16.91 -5.62 -8.65
N LEU A 67 18.01 -5.48 -9.38
CA LEU A 67 19.25 -4.91 -8.89
C LEU A 67 19.11 -3.40 -8.78
N TRP A 68 19.17 -2.87 -7.56
CA TRP A 68 19.19 -1.44 -7.28
C TRP A 68 20.58 -0.98 -6.83
N SER A 69 21.10 0.03 -7.52
CA SER A 69 22.35 0.72 -7.20
C SER A 69 22.06 2.21 -7.05
N PRO A 70 21.90 2.74 -5.82
CA PRO A 70 21.76 4.18 -5.62
C PRO A 70 23.08 4.90 -5.94
N ASP A 71 22.98 6.08 -6.54
CA ASP A 71 24.11 6.99 -6.78
C ASP A 71 24.53 7.73 -5.48
N VAL A 72 24.66 6.98 -4.38
CA VAL A 72 25.10 7.48 -3.07
C VAL A 72 25.97 6.43 -2.41
N THR A 73 27.27 6.72 -2.31
CA THR A 73 28.24 5.94 -1.54
C THR A 73 27.98 6.12 -0.05
N ILE A 74 27.13 5.27 0.53
CA ILE A 74 26.96 5.16 1.98
C ILE A 74 28.17 4.37 2.52
N PRO A 75 28.98 4.93 3.44
CA PRO A 75 30.11 4.21 4.03
C PRO A 75 29.68 2.91 4.69
N ASP A 76 30.55 1.89 4.67
CA ASP A 76 30.29 0.56 5.26
C ASP A 76 29.02 -0.18 4.77
N LEU A 77 28.39 0.27 3.66
CA LEU A 77 27.25 -0.39 3.04
C LEU A 77 27.63 -0.92 1.65
N THR A 78 27.89 -2.22 1.55
CA THR A 78 28.16 -2.88 0.27
C THR A 78 26.90 -3.01 -0.57
N LEU A 79 26.90 -2.36 -1.74
CA LEU A 79 25.88 -2.42 -2.79
C LEU A 79 26.28 -3.49 -3.85
N PRO A 80 25.35 -4.00 -4.68
CA PRO A 80 23.94 -3.60 -4.83
C PRO A 80 23.02 -4.19 -3.76
N GLN A 81 21.91 -3.50 -3.49
CA GLN A 81 20.76 -4.10 -2.79
C GLN A 81 19.81 -4.71 -3.82
N LYS A 82 19.20 -5.84 -3.45
CA LYS A 82 18.14 -6.48 -4.25
C LYS A 82 16.78 -5.98 -3.80
N LEU A 83 15.90 -5.77 -4.77
CA LEU A 83 14.48 -5.50 -4.59
C LEU A 83 13.71 -6.76 -4.99
N GLU A 84 13.21 -7.52 -4.01
CA GLU A 84 12.24 -8.57 -4.32
C GLU A 84 10.92 -7.92 -4.73
N THR A 85 10.41 -8.28 -5.91
CA THR A 85 9.24 -7.65 -6.51
C THR A 85 8.24 -8.71 -6.98
N LYS A 86 7.09 -8.85 -6.30
CA LYS A 86 5.94 -9.58 -6.86
C LYS A 86 5.26 -8.69 -7.91
N VAL A 87 4.86 -9.26 -9.04
CA VAL A 87 4.25 -8.52 -10.17
C VAL A 87 2.85 -9.04 -10.46
N TYR A 88 1.88 -8.14 -10.57
CA TYR A 88 0.48 -8.42 -10.88
C TYR A 88 0.05 -7.60 -12.11
N LYS A 89 -0.91 -8.11 -12.90
CA LYS A 89 -1.34 -7.53 -14.20
C LYS A 89 -2.85 -7.60 -14.41
N ASP A 90 -3.46 -6.50 -14.85
CA ASP A 90 -4.82 -6.42 -15.40
C ASP A 90 -4.88 -5.35 -16.49
N GLY A 91 -5.63 -5.58 -17.57
CA GLY A 91 -5.92 -4.56 -18.60
C GLY A 91 -4.74 -3.94 -19.36
N GLY A 92 -3.49 -4.30 -19.03
CA GLY A 92 -2.28 -3.60 -19.46
C GLY A 92 -1.70 -2.63 -18.41
N ALA A 93 -2.36 -2.46 -17.27
CA ALA A 93 -1.81 -1.91 -16.05
C ALA A 93 -1.16 -3.02 -15.18
N TYR A 94 -0.28 -2.61 -14.27
CA TYR A 94 0.48 -3.51 -13.41
C TYR A 94 0.60 -2.95 -11.99
N TYR A 95 0.55 -3.84 -11.00
CA TYR A 95 0.99 -3.55 -9.62
C TYR A 95 2.26 -4.35 -9.33
N LEU A 96 3.25 -3.69 -8.74
CA LEU A 96 4.51 -4.28 -8.31
C LEU A 96 4.62 -4.07 -6.79
N THR A 97 4.58 -5.14 -6.01
CA THR A 97 4.68 -5.06 -4.54
C THR A 97 6.07 -5.48 -4.09
N GLN A 98 6.66 -4.67 -3.20
CA GLN A 98 8.10 -4.66 -2.96
C GLN A 98 8.43 -4.25 -1.54
N TRP A 99 9.57 -4.74 -1.05
CA TRP A 99 10.20 -4.24 0.15
C TRP A 99 11.72 -4.29 -0.01
N THR A 100 12.43 -3.55 0.85
CA THR A 100 13.89 -3.64 0.96
C THR A 100 14.32 -3.43 2.41
N ARG A 101 15.39 -4.09 2.83
CA ARG A 101 15.97 -3.98 4.16
C ARG A 101 17.43 -3.57 4.07
N LEU A 102 17.83 -2.52 4.78
CA LEU A 102 19.24 -2.14 4.89
C LEU A 102 20.02 -3.28 5.55
N GLY A 103 21.00 -3.85 4.83
CA GLY A 103 21.86 -4.95 5.29
C GLY A 103 22.90 -4.55 6.35
N THR A 104 22.53 -3.67 7.28
CA THR A 104 23.43 -3.07 8.27
C THR A 104 22.65 -2.59 9.50
N GLU A 105 23.34 -2.39 10.62
CA GLU A 105 22.80 -1.77 11.84
C GLU A 105 23.29 -0.34 12.04
N LYS A 106 24.21 0.14 11.19
CA LYS A 106 24.78 1.49 11.27
C LYS A 106 23.86 2.57 10.70
N TYR A 107 22.93 2.20 9.80
CA TYR A 107 22.19 3.12 8.95
C TYR A 107 20.69 2.82 8.93
N TYR A 108 19.91 3.90 8.85
CA TYR A 108 18.46 3.94 9.00
C TYR A 108 17.85 4.87 7.94
N PHE A 109 16.66 4.55 7.44
CA PHE A 109 15.88 5.46 6.60
C PHE A 109 15.29 6.60 7.45
N GLU A 110 15.37 7.85 6.98
CA GLU A 110 14.60 8.95 7.58
C GLU A 110 13.09 8.66 7.51
N THR A 111 12.30 9.30 8.38
CA THR A 111 10.84 9.34 8.21
C THR A 111 10.48 9.95 6.86
N LEU A 112 9.62 9.27 6.09
CA LEU A 112 9.28 9.70 4.73
C LEU A 112 8.52 11.03 4.74
N LYS A 113 8.98 11.96 3.91
CA LYS A 113 8.35 13.27 3.74
C LYS A 113 7.06 13.10 2.96
N ASN A 114 5.99 13.75 3.43
CA ASN A 114 4.64 13.76 2.82
C ASN A 114 3.89 12.41 2.83
N GLU A 115 3.94 11.63 3.94
CA GLU A 115 2.98 10.52 4.15
C GLU A 115 1.55 11.06 4.41
N ASN A 116 0.88 11.54 3.35
CA ASN A 116 -0.42 12.20 3.40
C ASN A 116 -1.51 11.48 2.58
N THR A 117 -1.15 10.54 1.72
CA THR A 117 -2.06 9.88 0.79
C THR A 117 -2.62 8.63 1.43
N ASP A 118 -3.93 8.61 1.70
CA ASP A 118 -4.61 7.48 2.32
C ASP A 118 -4.94 6.41 1.25
N ARG A 119 -4.44 5.19 1.42
CA ARG A 119 -4.69 4.04 0.54
C ARG A 119 -4.51 2.74 1.32
N TRP A 120 -5.36 1.74 1.10
CA TRP A 120 -5.31 0.44 1.81
C TRP A 120 -5.30 0.57 3.35
N GLY A 121 -5.97 1.58 3.89
CA GLY A 121 -6.03 1.85 5.34
C GLY A 121 -4.77 2.47 5.96
N TYR A 122 -3.77 2.79 5.15
CA TYR A 122 -2.52 3.42 5.58
C TYR A 122 -2.28 4.76 4.88
N LYS A 123 -1.54 5.65 5.54
CA LYS A 123 -0.96 6.83 4.87
C LYS A 123 0.37 6.46 4.22
N TRP A 124 0.53 6.87 2.97
CA TRP A 124 1.69 6.63 2.12
C TRP A 124 2.29 7.96 1.66
N GLN A 125 3.60 7.96 1.41
CA GLN A 125 4.24 8.91 0.52
C GLN A 125 3.89 8.50 -0.92
N LEU A 126 3.23 9.39 -1.66
CA LEU A 126 2.98 9.20 -3.09
C LEU A 126 4.01 9.99 -3.91
N THR A 127 4.67 9.31 -4.85
CA THR A 127 5.52 9.92 -5.88
C THR A 127 5.00 9.52 -7.26
N THR A 128 4.76 10.49 -8.15
CA THR A 128 4.22 10.24 -9.50
C THR A 128 5.16 10.77 -10.59
N PHE A 129 5.38 9.96 -11.63
CA PHE A 129 6.21 10.30 -12.80
C PHE A 129 5.82 9.43 -14.01
N THR A 130 6.59 9.49 -15.09
CA THR A 130 6.38 8.76 -16.34
C THR A 130 7.62 7.97 -16.72
N VAL A 131 7.44 6.76 -17.26
CA VAL A 131 8.54 5.90 -17.70
C VAL A 131 8.27 5.38 -19.11
N PRO A 132 9.15 5.65 -20.10
CA PRO A 132 9.01 5.09 -21.44
C PRO A 132 9.44 3.61 -21.45
N ALA A 133 8.81 2.79 -22.28
CA ALA A 133 9.01 1.33 -22.34
C ALA A 133 10.36 0.89 -22.96
N ASN A 134 11.21 1.86 -23.31
CA ASN A 134 12.60 1.69 -23.73
C ASN A 134 13.59 2.42 -22.80
N THR A 135 13.19 2.76 -21.57
CA THR A 135 14.05 3.44 -20.59
C THR A 135 15.37 2.68 -20.35
N ASP A 136 16.44 3.45 -20.16
CA ASP A 136 17.77 3.04 -19.71
C ASP A 136 17.90 2.99 -18.19
N ASN A 137 16.90 3.49 -17.44
CA ASN A 137 16.92 3.48 -15.99
C ASN A 137 17.07 2.05 -15.46
N GLN A 138 18.08 1.82 -14.61
CA GLN A 138 18.45 0.50 -14.12
C GLN A 138 17.27 -0.24 -13.46
N GLU A 139 16.49 0.43 -12.62
CA GLU A 139 15.36 -0.19 -11.89
C GLU A 139 14.21 -0.52 -12.86
N TYR A 140 13.71 0.47 -13.59
CA TYR A 140 12.50 0.28 -14.41
C TYR A 140 12.73 -0.55 -15.68
N SER A 141 13.92 -0.51 -16.27
CA SER A 141 14.26 -1.38 -17.41
C SER A 141 14.18 -2.87 -17.06
N GLN A 142 14.51 -3.27 -15.83
CA GLN A 142 14.38 -4.64 -15.35
C GLN A 142 12.89 -5.06 -15.22
N TYR A 143 12.04 -4.20 -14.63
CA TYR A 143 10.59 -4.45 -14.59
C TYR A 143 9.96 -4.54 -15.99
N ILE A 144 10.32 -3.61 -16.88
CA ILE A 144 9.78 -3.52 -18.24
C ILE A 144 10.23 -4.73 -19.09
N LYS A 145 11.48 -5.18 -18.93
CA LYS A 145 11.97 -6.43 -19.51
C LYS A 145 11.13 -7.62 -19.04
N TYR A 146 10.92 -7.77 -17.73
CA TYR A 146 10.14 -8.87 -17.17
C TYR A 146 8.69 -8.87 -17.68
N MET A 147 8.00 -7.72 -17.68
CA MET A 147 6.63 -7.58 -18.20
C MET A 147 6.51 -7.95 -19.69
N LYS A 148 7.56 -7.72 -20.48
CA LYS A 148 7.67 -8.10 -21.89
C LYS A 148 7.89 -9.61 -22.06
N GLU A 149 8.73 -10.21 -21.22
CA GLU A 149 9.01 -11.65 -21.20
C GLU A 149 7.76 -12.46 -20.81
N GLN A 150 6.90 -11.92 -19.92
CA GLN A 150 5.57 -12.44 -19.58
C GLN A 150 4.49 -12.17 -20.66
N GLY A 151 4.88 -12.20 -21.94
CA GLY A 151 3.99 -12.09 -23.11
C GLY A 151 3.22 -10.77 -23.24
N GLY A 152 3.61 -9.72 -22.52
CA GLY A 152 2.92 -8.43 -22.55
C GLY A 152 3.21 -7.62 -23.81
N LYS A 153 2.17 -7.30 -24.59
CA LYS A 153 2.24 -6.13 -25.48
C LYS A 153 2.24 -4.87 -24.61
N LEU A 154 3.42 -4.28 -24.44
CA LEU A 154 3.60 -3.08 -23.63
C LEU A 154 2.98 -1.84 -24.29
N ALA A 155 2.63 -0.86 -23.47
CA ALA A 155 2.38 0.52 -23.87
C ALA A 155 3.71 1.20 -24.31
N PRO A 156 3.68 2.31 -25.06
CA PRO A 156 4.91 3.06 -25.37
C PRO A 156 5.52 3.69 -24.11
N ALA A 157 4.68 4.13 -23.16
CA ALA A 157 5.08 4.65 -21.87
C ALA A 157 4.07 4.23 -20.79
N PHE A 158 4.48 4.40 -19.52
CA PHE A 158 3.65 4.18 -18.35
C PHE A 158 3.64 5.43 -17.46
N ALA A 159 2.47 5.82 -16.98
CA ALA A 159 2.36 6.70 -15.82
C ALA A 159 2.55 5.83 -14.57
N VAL A 160 3.41 6.26 -13.66
CA VAL A 160 3.90 5.48 -12.53
C VAL A 160 3.57 6.20 -11.23
N ASN A 161 2.80 5.56 -10.36
CA ASN A 161 2.57 5.97 -8.98
C ASN A 161 3.33 5.04 -8.04
N VAL A 162 4.33 5.56 -7.32
CA VAL A 162 5.02 4.85 -6.24
C VAL A 162 4.37 5.27 -4.92
N TYR A 163 3.67 4.32 -4.29
CA TYR A 163 3.21 4.43 -2.91
C TYR A 163 4.30 3.82 -2.02
N ALA A 164 4.92 4.62 -1.17
CA ALA A 164 5.98 4.17 -0.28
C ALA A 164 5.66 4.45 1.19
N LYS A 165 6.13 3.55 2.04
CA LYS A 165 6.00 3.66 3.50
C LYS A 165 7.26 3.15 4.17
N ARG A 166 7.74 3.88 5.18
CA ARG A 166 8.77 3.35 6.09
C ARG A 166 8.10 2.42 7.09
N PHE A 167 8.35 1.12 6.96
CA PHE A 167 7.82 0.09 7.85
C PHE A 167 8.59 0.05 9.18
N SER A 168 9.91 0.08 9.08
CA SER A 168 10.82 0.20 10.23
C SER A 168 11.96 1.15 9.88
N GLY A 169 12.80 1.46 10.87
CA GLY A 169 14.03 2.22 10.68
C GLY A 169 14.94 1.68 9.58
N ARG A 170 14.87 0.38 9.24
CA ARG A 170 15.67 -0.24 8.18
C ARG A 170 14.88 -0.82 7.02
N VAL A 171 13.55 -0.73 7.01
CA VAL A 171 12.67 -1.32 5.97
C VAL A 171 11.79 -0.26 5.31
N ILE A 172 11.93 -0.09 3.99
CA ILE A 172 10.94 0.58 3.14
C ILE A 172 10.10 -0.49 2.45
N VAL A 173 8.78 -0.27 2.44
CA VAL A 173 7.81 -1.01 1.63
C VAL A 173 7.31 -0.09 0.51
N ARG A 174 7.22 -0.61 -0.71
CA ARG A 174 6.73 0.11 -1.89
C ARG A 174 5.67 -0.71 -2.62
N VAL A 175 4.68 0.01 -3.14
CA VAL A 175 3.72 -0.52 -4.12
C VAL A 175 3.74 0.41 -5.31
N ILE A 176 4.17 -0.10 -6.47
CA ILE A 176 4.30 0.66 -7.71
C ILE A 176 3.15 0.29 -8.63
N GLU A 177 2.30 1.25 -8.94
CA GLU A 177 1.23 1.16 -9.94
C GLU A 177 1.74 1.74 -11.26
N LEU A 178 1.78 0.91 -12.31
CA LEU A 178 2.09 1.33 -13.68
C LEU A 178 0.83 1.26 -14.53
N THR A 179 0.43 2.38 -15.12
CA THR A 179 -0.74 2.48 -16.01
C THR A 179 -0.31 2.94 -17.41
N PRO A 180 -0.88 2.40 -18.50
CA PRO A 180 -0.54 2.82 -19.86
C PRO A 180 -0.68 4.34 -20.09
N SER A 181 0.39 4.99 -20.56
CA SER A 181 0.43 6.42 -20.87
C SER A 181 0.95 6.69 -22.28
N LYS A 182 0.81 7.95 -22.70
CA LYS A 182 1.41 8.54 -23.91
C LYS A 182 2.43 9.64 -23.60
N ASP A 183 2.59 9.98 -22.31
CA ASP A 183 3.45 11.06 -21.85
C ASP A 183 4.80 10.48 -21.39
N GLU A 184 5.89 11.07 -21.87
CA GLU A 184 7.27 10.56 -21.66
C GLU A 184 8.16 11.56 -20.88
N ASN A 185 7.60 12.68 -20.43
CA ASN A 185 8.36 13.90 -20.12
C ASN A 185 8.69 14.17 -18.63
N THR A 186 8.34 13.27 -17.70
CA THR A 186 8.64 13.46 -16.27
C THR A 186 9.93 12.72 -15.88
N PRO A 187 10.95 13.38 -15.30
CA PRO A 187 12.15 12.71 -14.82
C PRO A 187 11.84 11.66 -13.76
N ILE A 188 12.51 10.50 -13.84
CA ILE A 188 12.41 9.44 -12.83
C ILE A 188 13.21 9.88 -11.58
N PRO A 189 12.57 10.07 -10.41
CA PRO A 189 13.29 10.44 -9.19
C PRO A 189 14.26 9.36 -8.75
N GLN A 190 15.43 9.75 -8.25
CA GLN A 190 16.42 8.79 -7.75
C GLN A 190 15.99 8.27 -6.38
N PHE A 191 16.21 6.97 -6.13
CA PHE A 191 15.82 6.31 -4.88
C PHE A 191 16.33 7.06 -3.63
N SER A 192 17.56 7.56 -3.67
CA SER A 192 18.20 8.34 -2.60
C SER A 192 17.56 9.71 -2.32
N GLN A 193 16.79 10.26 -3.28
CA GLN A 193 16.03 11.51 -3.11
C GLN A 193 14.68 11.27 -2.40
N LEU A 194 14.10 10.08 -2.58
CA LEU A 194 12.83 9.67 -1.96
C LEU A 194 13.03 9.06 -0.56
N TYR A 195 14.09 8.26 -0.41
CA TYR A 195 14.38 7.43 0.76
C TYR A 195 15.80 7.74 1.29
N PRO A 196 16.04 8.95 1.83
CA PRO A 196 17.34 9.30 2.39
C PRO A 196 17.71 8.42 3.59
N VAL A 197 19.00 8.12 3.71
CA VAL A 197 19.56 7.20 4.71
C VAL A 197 20.55 7.95 5.60
N VAL A 198 20.40 7.80 6.91
CA VAL A 198 21.16 8.49 7.95
C VAL A 198 21.81 7.51 8.93
N PRO A 199 22.91 7.87 9.62
CA PRO A 199 23.47 7.06 10.68
C PRO A 199 22.51 6.90 11.87
N LEU A 200 22.48 5.72 12.51
CA LEU A 200 21.73 5.45 13.74
C LEU A 200 21.95 6.52 14.83
N GLN A 201 23.17 7.07 14.91
CA GLN A 201 23.58 8.11 15.85
C GLN A 201 22.86 9.46 15.67
N THR A 202 22.14 9.64 14.56
CA THR A 202 21.36 10.84 14.23
C THR A 202 19.83 10.60 14.24
N VAL A 203 19.40 9.37 14.56
CA VAL A 203 17.99 9.02 14.77
C VAL A 203 17.66 9.23 16.25
N ASP A 204 16.48 9.76 16.57
CA ASP A 204 16.04 9.90 17.96
C ASP A 204 15.98 8.54 18.65
N LYS A 205 16.53 8.45 19.87
CA LYS A 205 16.80 7.14 20.52
C LYS A 205 15.54 6.30 20.74
N SER A 206 14.40 6.94 21.00
CA SER A 206 13.08 6.30 21.12
C SER A 206 12.53 5.78 19.78
N GLU A 207 12.86 6.43 18.67
CA GLU A 207 12.51 5.99 17.31
C GLU A 207 13.36 4.77 16.91
N ALA A 208 14.65 4.77 17.25
CA ALA A 208 15.52 3.60 17.07
C ALA A 208 15.07 2.40 17.93
N GLU A 209 14.76 2.61 19.21
CA GLU A 209 14.33 1.53 20.12
C GLU A 209 12.97 0.92 19.74
N SER A 210 12.01 1.74 19.29
CA SER A 210 10.70 1.25 18.84
C SER A 210 10.77 0.52 17.49
N THR A 211 11.55 1.01 16.54
CA THR A 211 11.71 0.34 15.23
C THR A 211 12.46 -0.99 15.32
N LEU A 212 13.42 -1.12 16.24
CA LEU A 212 14.12 -2.37 16.50
C LEU A 212 13.22 -3.44 17.16
N GLN A 213 12.26 -3.02 17.99
CA GLN A 213 11.23 -3.93 18.52
C GLN A 213 10.25 -4.41 17.43
N ALA A 214 9.85 -3.52 16.51
CA ALA A 214 8.95 -3.89 15.40
C ALA A 214 9.56 -4.96 14.48
N GLU A 215 10.84 -4.83 14.11
CA GLU A 215 11.55 -5.85 13.32
C GLU A 215 11.69 -7.18 14.08
N LYS A 216 12.06 -7.12 15.36
CA LYS A 216 12.31 -8.32 16.17
C LYS A 216 11.07 -9.19 16.38
N THR A 217 9.88 -8.59 16.44
CA THR A 217 8.61 -9.35 16.54
C THR A 217 8.38 -10.21 15.30
N LEU A 218 8.57 -9.63 14.10
CA LEU A 218 8.39 -10.33 12.82
C LEU A 218 9.42 -11.43 12.56
N GLU A 219 10.66 -11.25 13.03
CA GLU A 219 11.66 -12.33 12.96
C GLU A 219 11.27 -13.54 13.84
N VAL A 220 10.56 -13.32 14.95
CA VAL A 220 10.02 -14.40 15.80
C VAL A 220 8.83 -15.08 15.12
N ASP A 221 7.88 -14.31 14.58
CA ASP A 221 6.67 -14.86 13.95
C ASP A 221 7.02 -15.72 12.71
N ASN A 222 7.90 -15.23 11.83
CA ASN A 222 8.40 -16.00 10.67
C ASN A 222 9.15 -17.28 11.09
N THR A 223 9.82 -17.29 12.24
CA THR A 223 10.50 -18.49 12.76
C THR A 223 9.50 -19.54 13.27
N LEU A 224 8.34 -19.12 13.78
CA LEU A 224 7.28 -20.02 14.25
C LEU A 224 6.54 -20.71 13.11
N GLU A 225 6.28 -20.01 12.00
CA GLU A 225 5.67 -20.64 10.82
C GLU A 225 6.62 -21.65 10.15
N ALA A 226 7.91 -21.30 10.01
CA ALA A 226 8.93 -22.20 9.48
C ALA A 226 9.08 -23.49 10.32
N GLY A 227 8.93 -23.40 11.64
CA GLY A 227 8.95 -24.55 12.56
C GLY A 227 7.81 -25.55 12.32
N ASN A 228 6.59 -25.05 12.08
CA ASN A 228 5.42 -25.90 11.89
C ASN A 228 5.41 -26.67 10.55
N SER A 229 6.11 -26.16 9.53
CA SER A 229 6.19 -26.82 8.22
C SER A 229 6.96 -28.16 8.26
N LEU A 230 7.95 -28.29 9.15
CA LEU A 230 8.87 -29.44 9.20
C LEU A 230 8.33 -30.68 9.95
N GLU A 231 7.28 -30.55 10.78
CA GLU A 231 6.64 -31.71 11.42
C GLU A 231 5.63 -32.44 10.51
N ALA A 232 5.24 -31.85 9.38
CA ALA A 232 4.20 -32.40 8.49
C ALA A 232 4.67 -33.61 7.66
N GLU A 233 5.92 -33.61 7.16
CA GLU A 233 6.39 -34.65 6.23
C GLU A 233 6.85 -35.95 6.92
N ASN A 234 7.24 -35.88 8.20
CA ASN A 234 7.92 -36.99 8.90
C ASN A 234 6.98 -38.10 9.43
N LYS A 235 5.73 -38.18 8.91
CA LYS A 235 4.69 -39.10 9.40
C LYS A 235 4.21 -40.13 8.38
N LEU A 236 4.88 -40.23 7.22
CA LEU A 236 4.46 -41.09 6.10
C LEU A 236 5.46 -42.20 5.71
N ILE A 237 6.50 -42.44 6.54
CA ILE A 237 7.46 -43.55 6.38
C ILE A 237 7.46 -44.45 7.62
N SER A 238 6.35 -45.15 7.85
CA SER A 238 6.28 -46.30 8.77
C SER A 238 5.09 -47.20 8.42
N GLN A 239 5.34 -48.21 7.58
CA GLN A 239 4.53 -49.41 7.35
C GLN A 239 5.47 -50.60 7.17
#